data_AF-A0A1H9HTP0-F1
#
_entry.id   AF-A0A1H9HTP0-F1
#
_cell.length_a   1.000
_cell.length_b   1.000
_cell.length_c   1.000
_cell.angle_alpha   90.00
_cell.angle_beta   90.00
_cell.angle_gamma   90.00
#
_symmetry.space_group_name_H-M   'P 1'
#
loop_
_entity.id
_entity.type
_entity.pdbx_description
1 polymer ?
#
loop_
_entity_poly.entity_id
_entity_poly.type
_entity_poly.pdbx_seq_one_letter_code
_entity_poly.pdbx_strand_id
1 'polypeptide(L)'
;MGILAVGRWRARVGRPGGDTESEFEFARDGTAMLVVGGKGAGTWTQTGPDTFSYRIREELTGAQGAIEMGTIEIAQNAVLRGDEFVSEGNAVVRLANGTTAREAAIRITARRLG
;
A
#
# COMPACT_ATOMS: atom_id res chain seq x y z
N MET A 1 9.41 9.09 21.40
CA MET A 1 9.68 9.06 19.95
C MET A 1 8.35 8.96 19.24
N GLY A 2 8.04 9.91 18.36
CA GLY A 2 6.73 9.98 17.69
C GLY A 2 6.58 8.86 16.67
N ILE A 3 5.40 8.24 16.64
CA ILE A 3 5.06 7.17 15.72
C ILE A 3 4.64 7.81 14.39
N LEU A 4 5.61 8.37 13.65
CA LEU A 4 5.31 9.40 12.65
C LEU A 4 4.48 8.89 11.46
N ALA A 5 4.49 7.61 11.13
CA ALA A 5 3.65 7.08 10.04
C ALA A 5 2.17 6.96 10.41
N VAL A 6 1.82 6.90 11.70
CA VAL A 6 0.45 6.63 12.16
C VAL A 6 -0.50 7.72 11.71
N GLY A 7 -1.65 7.33 11.17
CA GLY A 7 -2.69 8.22 10.68
C GLY A 7 -3.23 7.80 9.32
N ARG A 8 -4.09 8.65 8.77
CA ARG A 8 -4.67 8.48 7.43
C ARG A 8 -3.88 9.28 6.41
N TRP A 9 -3.79 8.73 5.20
CA TRP A 9 -2.97 9.28 4.13
C TRP A 9 -3.69 9.16 2.80
N ARG A 10 -3.75 10.26 2.05
CA ARG A 10 -4.18 10.24 0.66
C ARG A 10 -2.97 10.06 -0.24
N ALA A 11 -2.99 9.01 -1.03
CA ALA A 11 -1.90 8.57 -1.86
C ALA A 11 -2.22 8.65 -3.35
N ARG A 12 -1.20 8.97 -4.13
CA ARG A 12 -1.17 8.85 -5.58
C ARG A 12 -0.20 7.73 -5.92
N VAL A 13 -0.71 6.68 -6.55
CA VAL A 13 0.03 5.48 -6.92
C VAL A 13 0.39 5.59 -8.40
N GLY A 14 1.68 5.75 -8.70
CA GLY A 14 2.17 5.76 -10.07
C GLY A 14 2.25 4.34 -10.63
N ARG A 15 1.51 4.06 -11.70
CA ARG A 15 1.50 2.75 -12.39
C ARG A 15 1.68 2.94 -13.91
N PRO A 16 2.26 1.94 -14.61
CA PRO A 16 2.25 1.94 -16.07
C PRO A 16 0.80 1.89 -16.58
N GLY A 17 0.33 2.99 -17.19
CA GLY A 17 -1.04 3.15 -17.69
C GLY A 17 -1.85 4.26 -17.01
N GLY A 18 -1.33 4.90 -15.95
CA GLY A 18 -1.96 6.06 -15.30
C GLY A 18 -1.83 6.02 -13.78
N ASP A 19 -2.12 7.16 -13.16
CA ASP A 19 -2.10 7.30 -11.71
C ASP A 19 -3.46 6.97 -11.11
N THR A 20 -3.47 6.27 -9.98
CA THR A 20 -4.68 6.01 -9.20
C THR A 20 -4.58 6.73 -7.86
N GLU A 21 -5.69 7.31 -7.39
CA GLU A 21 -5.78 7.76 -5.99
C GLU A 21 -6.16 6.60 -5.08
N SER A 22 -5.61 6.60 -3.87
CA SER A 22 -5.84 5.60 -2.83
C SER A 22 -5.75 6.25 -1.46
N GLU A 23 -6.33 5.62 -0.44
CA GLU A 23 -6.15 6.06 0.94
C GLU A 23 -5.60 4.94 1.79
N PHE A 24 -4.59 5.26 2.60
CA PHE A 24 -3.99 4.35 3.56
C PHE A 24 -4.30 4.78 4.98
N GLU A 25 -4.42 3.81 5.88
CA GLU A 25 -4.41 4.02 7.31
C GLU A 25 -3.31 3.16 7.94
N PHE A 26 -2.42 3.81 8.70
CA PHE A 26 -1.40 3.15 9.50
C PHE A 26 -1.77 3.29 10.97
N ALA A 27 -2.06 2.18 11.63
CA ALA A 27 -2.46 2.14 13.04
C ALA A 27 -1.28 1.90 13.97
N ARG A 28 -1.39 2.31 15.24
CA ARG A 28 -0.29 2.25 16.22
C ARG A 28 0.18 0.83 16.56
N ASP A 29 -0.66 -0.16 16.32
CA ASP A 29 -0.38 -1.59 16.53
C ASP A 29 0.47 -2.20 15.41
N GLY A 30 0.82 -1.43 14.38
CA GLY A 30 1.55 -1.91 13.21
C GLY A 30 0.65 -2.38 12.06
N THR A 31 -0.67 -2.20 12.15
CA THR A 31 -1.61 -2.54 11.08
C THR A 31 -1.60 -1.47 9.97
N ALA A 32 -1.55 -1.92 8.72
CA ALA A 32 -1.67 -1.08 7.52
C ALA A 32 -2.93 -1.46 6.74
N MET A 33 -3.79 -0.50 6.42
CA MET A 33 -5.02 -0.73 5.68
C MET A 33 -5.10 0.15 4.44
N LEU A 34 -5.64 -0.41 3.36
CA LEU A 34 -6.10 0.33 2.20
C LEU A 34 -7.60 0.61 2.39
N VAL A 35 -7.94 1.88 2.57
CA VAL A 35 -9.30 2.35 2.89
C VAL A 35 -10.06 2.76 1.63
N VAL A 36 -9.35 3.29 0.63
CA VAL A 36 -9.89 3.67 -0.68
C VAL A 36 -8.97 3.15 -1.77
N GLY A 37 -9.55 2.63 -2.86
CA GLY A 37 -8.82 2.11 -4.03
C GLY A 37 -8.75 0.58 -4.12
N GLY A 38 -9.21 -0.14 -3.08
CA GLY A 38 -9.24 -1.60 -3.02
C GLY A 38 -9.63 -2.09 -1.63
N LYS A 39 -9.68 -3.42 -1.44
CA LYS A 39 -9.74 -4.05 -0.12
C LYS A 39 -8.38 -4.67 0.15
N GLY A 40 -7.60 -4.05 1.03
CA GLY A 40 -6.29 -4.56 1.38
C GLY A 40 -5.89 -4.26 2.81
N ALA A 41 -5.15 -5.20 3.39
CA ALA A 41 -4.61 -5.06 4.73
C ALA A 41 -3.22 -5.71 4.82
N GLY A 42 -2.47 -5.33 5.84
CA GLY A 42 -1.19 -5.92 6.16
C GLY A 42 -0.55 -5.18 7.32
N THR A 43 0.77 -5.03 7.25
CA THR A 43 1.56 -4.49 8.36
C THR A 43 2.48 -3.38 7.90
N TRP A 44 2.80 -2.49 8.83
CA TRP A 44 3.86 -1.51 8.67
C TRP A 44 4.78 -1.55 9.88
N THR A 45 6.01 -1.08 9.69
CA THR A 45 7.03 -1.05 10.74
C THR A 45 7.93 0.15 10.53
N GLN A 46 8.17 0.93 11.58
CA GLN A 46 9.15 2.00 11.56
C GLN A 46 10.56 1.42 11.44
N THR A 47 11.34 1.90 10.48
CA THR A 47 12.70 1.42 10.19
C THR A 47 13.77 2.45 10.55
N GLY A 48 13.37 3.68 10.87
CA GLY A 48 14.24 4.78 11.26
C GLY A 48 13.45 6.01 11.71
N PRO A 49 14.12 7.14 12.03
CA PRO A 49 13.46 8.36 12.49
C PRO A 49 12.37 8.84 11.52
N ASP A 50 12.70 8.87 10.22
CA ASP A 50 11.83 9.34 9.15
C ASP A 50 11.56 8.24 8.11
N THR A 51 11.79 6.97 8.44
CA THR A 51 11.63 5.86 7.50
C THR A 51 10.76 4.76 8.07
N PHE A 52 9.97 4.14 7.20
CA PHE A 52 9.16 2.97 7.54
C PHE A 52 9.03 2.05 6.33
N SER A 53 8.62 0.81 6.59
CA SER A 53 8.27 -0.14 5.54
C SER A 53 6.86 -0.63 5.76
N TYR A 54 6.17 -1.00 4.69
CA TYR A 54 4.85 -1.60 4.80
C TYR A 54 4.62 -2.67 3.74
N ARG A 55 3.79 -3.63 4.10
CA ARG A 55 3.30 -4.69 3.24
C ARG A 55 1.79 -4.70 3.28
N ILE A 56 1.14 -4.67 2.12
CA ILE A 56 -0.31 -4.73 2.00
C ILE A 56 -0.64 -5.86 1.02
N ARG A 57 -1.62 -6.68 1.36
CA ARG A 57 -2.21 -7.66 0.45
C ARG A 57 -3.61 -7.19 0.09
N GLU A 58 -3.86 -6.96 -1.20
CA GLU A 58 -5.19 -6.66 -1.74
C GLU A 58 -5.80 -7.91 -2.38
N GLU A 59 -7.10 -8.11 -2.19
CA GLU A 59 -7.84 -9.18 -2.86
C GLU A 59 -8.35 -8.72 -4.23
N LEU A 60 -8.04 -9.49 -5.28
CA LEU A 60 -8.65 -9.31 -6.59
C LEU A 60 -9.92 -10.14 -6.65
N THR A 61 -11.07 -9.48 -6.60
CA THR A 61 -12.37 -10.14 -6.78
C THR A 61 -12.84 -9.96 -8.23
N GLY A 62 -13.39 -11.03 -8.81
CA GLY A 62 -14.01 -10.98 -10.14
C GLY A 62 -15.26 -10.09 -10.17
N ALA A 63 -15.74 -9.77 -11.38
CA ALA A 63 -17.05 -9.14 -11.54
C ALA A 63 -18.11 -9.97 -10.79
N GLN A 64 -18.99 -9.31 -10.04
CA GLN A 64 -19.93 -9.89 -9.05
C GLN A 64 -19.35 -10.32 -7.69
N GLY A 65 -18.06 -10.07 -7.39
CA GLY A 65 -17.53 -10.15 -6.01
C GLY A 65 -17.46 -11.55 -5.40
N ALA A 66 -17.70 -12.61 -6.18
CA ALA A 66 -17.87 -13.98 -5.67
C ALA A 66 -16.67 -14.91 -5.90
N ILE A 67 -15.74 -14.57 -6.81
CA ILE A 67 -14.59 -15.43 -7.13
C ILE A 67 -13.31 -14.63 -6.88
N GLU A 68 -12.48 -15.12 -5.95
CA GLU A 68 -11.11 -14.65 -5.79
C GLU A 68 -10.33 -14.99 -7.06
N MET A 69 -9.96 -13.96 -7.81
CA MET A 69 -9.16 -14.09 -9.03
C MET A 69 -7.66 -14.11 -8.72
N GLY A 70 -7.30 -13.73 -7.49
CA GLY A 70 -5.93 -13.70 -7.00
C GLY A 70 -5.72 -12.55 -6.02
N THR A 71 -4.46 -12.14 -5.86
CA THR A 71 -4.08 -11.10 -4.90
C THR A 71 -3.01 -10.18 -5.44
N ILE A 72 -3.01 -8.94 -4.98
CA ILE A 72 -1.90 -8.01 -5.18
C ILE A 72 -1.11 -7.94 -3.87
N GLU A 73 0.17 -8.26 -3.92
CA GLU A 73 1.11 -8.11 -2.81
C GLU A 73 1.95 -6.86 -3.05
N ILE A 74 1.83 -5.87 -2.16
CA ILE A 74 2.57 -4.62 -2.21
C ILE A 74 3.60 -4.63 -1.10
N ALA A 75 4.87 -4.37 -1.45
CA ALA A 75 5.94 -4.20 -0.49
C ALA A 75 6.67 -2.88 -0.78
N GLN A 76 6.76 -2.01 0.22
CA GLN A 76 7.21 -0.63 0.03
C GLN A 76 8.13 -0.19 1.16
N ASN A 77 9.14 0.61 0.80
CA ASN A 77 9.97 1.35 1.74
C ASN A 77 9.70 2.83 1.56
N ALA A 78 9.43 3.53 2.65
CA ALA A 78 8.94 4.89 2.66
C ALA A 78 9.88 5.81 3.44
N VAL A 79 9.98 7.05 2.95
CA VAL A 79 10.61 8.17 3.62
C VAL A 79 9.54 9.23 3.88
N LEU A 80 9.37 9.57 5.15
CA LEU A 80 8.47 10.61 5.63
C LEU A 80 9.17 11.98 5.60
N ARG A 81 8.44 13.02 5.24
CA ARG A 81 8.86 14.42 5.29
C ARG A 81 7.68 15.27 5.74
N GLY A 82 7.57 15.47 7.06
CA GLY A 82 6.45 16.19 7.67
C GLY A 82 5.13 15.45 7.42
N ASP A 83 4.21 16.10 6.69
CA ASP A 83 2.89 15.57 6.34
C ASP A 83 2.85 14.90 4.96
N GLU A 84 4.01 14.56 4.41
CA GLU A 84 4.12 13.80 3.17
C GLU A 84 5.01 12.57 3.37
N PHE A 85 4.78 11.51 2.59
CA PHE A 85 5.78 10.47 2.39
C PHE A 85 5.90 10.10 0.92
N VAL A 86 7.09 9.63 0.56
CA VAL A 86 7.35 8.97 -0.72
C VAL A 86 7.80 7.56 -0.42
N SER A 87 7.22 6.59 -1.11
CA SER A 87 7.63 5.19 -1.02
C SER A 87 7.87 4.57 -2.38
N GLU A 88 8.80 3.61 -2.38
CA GLU A 88 9.23 2.87 -3.55
C GLU A 88 9.34 1.38 -3.21
N GLY A 89 9.00 0.53 -4.17
CA GLY A 89 9.06 -0.91 -4.04
C GLY A 89 8.24 -1.62 -5.11
N ASN A 90 7.87 -2.86 -4.87
CA ASN A 90 7.22 -3.70 -5.88
C ASN A 90 5.75 -3.97 -5.54
N ALA A 91 4.95 -4.13 -6.58
CA ALA A 91 3.64 -4.75 -6.55
C ALA A 91 3.67 -6.04 -7.38
N VAL A 92 3.25 -7.14 -6.77
CA VAL A 92 3.19 -8.48 -7.38
C VAL A 92 1.73 -8.90 -7.48
N VAL A 93 1.27 -9.14 -8.70
CA VAL A 93 -0.07 -9.71 -8.96
C VAL A 93 0.08 -11.22 -9.03
N ARG A 94 -0.56 -11.92 -8.10
CA ARG A 94 -0.69 -13.37 -8.08
C ARG A 94 -2.07 -13.78 -8.58
N LEU A 95 -2.12 -14.84 -9.37
CA LEU A 95 -3.37 -15.53 -9.72
C LEU A 95 -3.83 -16.40 -8.55
N ALA A 96 -5.10 -16.83 -8.58
CA ALA A 96 -5.66 -17.76 -7.59
C ALA A 96 -4.86 -19.07 -7.42
N ASN A 97 -4.13 -19.50 -8.46
CA ASN A 97 -3.25 -20.68 -8.40
C ASN A 97 -1.85 -20.40 -7.78
N GLY A 98 -1.61 -19.19 -7.27
CA GLY A 98 -0.34 -18.77 -6.66
C GLY A 98 0.73 -18.29 -7.64
N THR A 99 0.52 -18.45 -8.95
CA THR A 99 1.48 -18.03 -9.99
C THR A 99 1.51 -16.52 -10.09
N THR A 100 2.71 -15.95 -10.24
CA THR A 100 2.87 -14.52 -10.53
C THR A 100 2.42 -14.22 -11.96
N ALA A 101 1.36 -13.42 -12.11
CA ALA A 101 0.93 -12.91 -13.41
C ALA A 101 1.75 -11.69 -13.84
N ARG A 102 2.09 -10.82 -12.88
CA ARG A 102 2.80 -9.58 -13.14
C ARG A 102 3.57 -9.13 -11.91
N GLU A 103 4.71 -8.50 -12.14
CA GLU A 103 5.43 -7.72 -11.14
C GLU A 103 5.76 -6.35 -11.73
N ALA A 104 5.64 -5.30 -10.92
CA ALA A 104 5.98 -3.95 -11.33
C ALA A 104 6.57 -3.17 -10.16
N ALA A 105 7.64 -2.42 -10.42
CA ALA A 105 8.08 -1.37 -9.53
C ALA A 105 7.03 -0.25 -9.54
N ILE A 106 6.63 0.21 -8.35
CA ILE A 106 5.69 1.31 -8.17
C ILE A 106 6.29 2.35 -7.23
N ARG A 107 5.89 3.59 -7.46
CA ARG A 107 6.22 4.73 -6.61
C ARG A 107 4.93 5.35 -6.10
N ILE A 108 4.87 5.60 -4.81
CA ILE A 108 3.71 6.18 -4.15
C ILE A 108 4.13 7.48 -3.49
N THR A 109 3.35 8.52 -3.73
CA THR A 109 3.45 9.80 -3.01
C THR A 109 2.18 10.00 -2.23
N ALA A 110 2.27 10.33 -0.95
CA ALA A 110 1.11 10.47 -0.10
C ALA A 110 1.19 11.71 0.79
N ARG A 111 0.02 12.23 1.14
CA ARG A 111 -0.18 13.36 2.05
C ARG A 111 -1.07 12.97 3.21
N ARG A 112 -0.76 13.45 4.40
CA ARG A 112 -1.55 13.18 5.60
C ARG A 112 -2.95 13.76 5.45
N LEU A 113 -3.95 12.99 5.85
CA LEU A 113 -5.30 13.45 6.09
C LEU A 113 -5.38 13.79 7.59
N GLY A 114 -5.81 15.02 7.88
CA GLY A 114 -5.67 15.72 9.17
C GLY A 114 -6.03 14.92 10.44
#